data_AF-A0A9N8HX74-F1
#
_entry.id   AF-A0A9N8HX74-F1
#
_cell.length_a   1.000
_cell.length_b   1.000
_cell.length_c   1.000
_cell.angle_alpha   90.00
_cell.angle_beta   90.00
_cell.angle_gamma   90.00
#
_symmetry.space_group_name_H-M   'P 1'
#
loop_
_entity.id
_entity.type
_entity.pdbx_description
1 polymer ?
#
loop_
_entity_poly.entity_id
_entity_poly.type
_entity_poly.pdbx_seq_one_letter_code
_entity_poly.pdbx_strand_id
1 'polypeptide(L)'
;MEALEAAIKRGAHPSAQAPEAATALRKEVEEKVAQGYARLIPWTELKKSLPSNIRISPIAAIPHKSRAYRMILDLSYMFTLDGIPWSSVNTASTPSDPPLQSMTQLGQVLPRLIHRMATSSEDEGPWVFMKLDIKDGFWRMVVPEDQEYNFCYVLPQTTPNEPIQIVVPSSLQMGWKYSPPYFCAATETGRDVAETLASKSTLPPHPFETMTMNIDEELNLFQIQHPSQWTEDELPERLQNLNRLLEVYVDDFVAAIQCTNPQVLLHHSRALLHAIHSIFPAAPDPDRDPDDEPVSLKKLLQGEGVWAFRKEIL
;
A
#
# COMPACT_ATOMS: atom_id res chain seq x y z
N MET A 1 -2.98 29.10 19.78
CA MET A 1 -4.17 28.48 20.39
C MET A 1 -5.43 28.80 19.60
N GLU A 2 -5.69 30.07 19.28
CA GLU A 2 -6.89 30.51 18.54
C GLU A 2 -7.12 29.80 17.20
N ALA A 3 -6.07 29.60 16.39
CA ALA A 3 -6.24 28.89 15.12
C ALA A 3 -6.52 27.39 15.25
N LEU A 4 -6.00 26.77 16.31
CA LEU A 4 -6.35 25.38 16.61
C LEU A 4 -7.82 25.31 17.03
N GLU A 5 -8.29 26.23 17.86
CA GLU A 5 -9.72 26.33 18.21
C GLU A 5 -10.60 26.61 16.98
N ALA A 6 -10.16 27.46 16.05
CA ALA A 6 -10.84 27.70 14.79
C ALA A 6 -10.92 26.42 13.92
N ALA A 7 -9.84 25.64 13.84
CA ALA A 7 -9.81 24.37 13.13
C ALA A 7 -10.70 23.31 13.79
N ILE A 8 -10.70 23.23 15.13
CA ILE A 8 -11.62 22.36 15.90
C ILE A 8 -13.08 22.76 15.66
N LYS A 9 -13.39 24.06 15.70
CA LYS A 9 -14.74 24.58 15.44
C LYS A 9 -15.20 24.31 14.02
N ARG A 10 -14.29 24.39 13.04
CA ARG A 10 -14.56 23.98 11.66
C ARG A 10 -14.86 22.50 11.57
N GLY A 11 -14.04 21.68 12.22
CA GLY A 11 -14.16 20.23 12.23
C GLY A 11 -14.02 19.59 10.85
N ALA A 12 -14.74 18.49 10.65
CA ALA A 12 -14.81 17.80 9.36
C ALA A 12 -15.51 18.65 8.29
N HIS A 13 -15.20 18.40 7.01
CA HIS A 13 -15.90 19.01 5.88
C HIS A 13 -17.38 18.61 5.90
N PRO A 14 -18.33 19.48 5.47
CA PRO A 14 -19.76 19.16 5.48
C PRO A 14 -20.13 17.83 4.81
N SER A 15 -19.38 17.39 3.79
CA SER A 15 -19.62 16.09 3.14
C SER A 15 -19.36 14.88 4.05
N ALA A 16 -18.44 14.99 5.02
CA ALA A 16 -18.19 13.94 6.02
C ALA A 16 -19.12 14.06 7.24
N GLN A 17 -19.83 15.18 7.40
CA GLN A 17 -20.81 15.38 8.48
C GLN A 17 -22.19 14.79 8.14
N ALA A 18 -22.45 14.46 6.88
CA ALA A 18 -23.69 13.79 6.49
C ALA A 18 -23.84 12.46 7.27
N PRO A 19 -25.04 12.10 7.79
CA PRO A 19 -25.19 10.97 8.72
C PRO A 19 -24.59 9.64 8.24
N GLU A 20 -24.81 9.29 6.97
CA GLU A 20 -24.29 8.06 6.36
C GLU A 20 -22.76 8.10 6.22
N ALA A 21 -22.20 9.24 5.82
CA ALA A 21 -20.76 9.44 5.69
C ALA A 21 -20.06 9.45 7.04
N ALA A 22 -20.65 10.12 8.04
CA ALA A 22 -20.15 10.15 9.42
C ALA A 22 -20.14 8.76 10.05
N THR A 23 -21.19 7.97 9.81
CA THR A 23 -21.27 6.57 10.27
C THR A 23 -20.21 5.71 9.60
N ALA A 24 -20.04 5.85 8.28
CA ALA A 24 -19.01 5.13 7.54
C ALA A 24 -17.59 5.49 8.01
N LEU A 25 -17.32 6.78 8.22
CA LEU A 25 -16.02 7.26 8.73
C LEU A 25 -15.75 6.73 10.14
N ARG A 26 -16.75 6.75 11.02
CA ARG A 26 -16.60 6.23 12.38
C ARG A 26 -16.24 4.75 12.38
N LYS A 27 -16.90 3.95 11.55
CA LYS A 27 -16.58 2.54 11.37
C LYS A 27 -15.13 2.35 10.90
N GLU A 28 -14.70 3.11 9.88
CA GLU A 28 -13.32 3.06 9.38
C GLU A 28 -12.30 3.45 10.47
N VAL A 29 -12.61 4.46 11.28
CA VAL A 29 -11.76 4.88 12.40
C VAL A 29 -11.70 3.82 13.50
N GLU A 30 -12.83 3.21 13.87
CA GLU A 30 -12.88 2.13 14.85
C GLU A 30 -12.04 0.93 14.40
N GLU A 31 -12.14 0.54 13.13
CA GLU A 31 -11.31 -0.50 12.53
C GLU A 31 -9.81 -0.13 12.60
N LYS A 32 -9.44 1.11 12.26
CA LYS A 32 -8.04 1.56 12.31
C LYS A 32 -7.49 1.70 13.73
N VAL A 33 -8.34 2.05 14.71
CA VAL A 33 -7.96 2.04 16.13
C VAL A 33 -7.75 0.62 16.62
N ALA A 34 -8.64 -0.32 16.29
CA ALA A 34 -8.49 -1.74 16.65
C ALA A 34 -7.22 -2.37 16.05
N GLN A 35 -6.83 -1.95 14.85
CA GLN A 35 -5.60 -2.36 14.18
C GLN A 35 -4.33 -1.67 14.72
N GLY A 36 -4.46 -0.67 15.60
CA GLY A 36 -3.33 0.10 16.13
C GLY A 36 -2.78 1.18 15.18
N TYR A 37 -3.47 1.49 14.08
CA TYR A 37 -3.07 2.50 13.10
C TYR A 37 -3.59 3.91 13.39
N ALA A 38 -4.45 4.07 14.39
CA ALA A 38 -4.94 5.37 14.82
C ALA A 38 -5.26 5.38 16.32
N ARG A 39 -5.32 6.58 16.89
CA ARG A 39 -5.79 6.81 18.27
C ARG A 39 -6.96 7.78 18.26
N LEU A 40 -7.90 7.56 19.17
CA LEU A 40 -8.97 8.52 19.47
C LEU A 40 -8.65 9.20 20.80
N ILE A 41 -8.52 10.53 20.78
CA ILE A 41 -8.23 11.33 21.97
C ILE A 41 -9.33 12.39 22.13
N PRO A 42 -10.01 12.46 23.29
CA PRO A 42 -10.93 13.55 23.56
C PRO A 42 -10.22 14.90 23.48
N TRP A 43 -10.82 15.88 22.79
CA TRP A 43 -10.22 17.21 22.64
C TRP A 43 -9.93 17.88 23.99
N THR A 44 -10.79 17.66 24.98
CA THR A 44 -10.63 18.17 26.35
C THR A 44 -9.40 17.63 27.07
N GLU A 45 -8.94 16.44 26.69
CA GLU A 45 -7.73 15.81 27.21
C GLU A 45 -6.51 16.32 26.45
N LEU A 46 -6.55 16.28 25.11
CA LEU A 46 -5.44 16.73 24.26
C LEU A 46 -5.09 18.21 24.52
N LYS A 47 -6.09 19.05 24.82
CA LYS A 47 -5.90 20.47 25.16
C LYS A 47 -5.07 20.69 26.43
N LYS A 48 -4.99 19.72 27.35
CA LYS A 48 -4.20 19.82 28.59
C LYS A 48 -2.70 19.80 28.33
N SER A 49 -2.27 19.13 27.25
CA SER A 49 -0.87 19.01 26.86
C SER A 49 -0.78 18.90 25.34
N LEU A 50 -0.75 20.05 24.66
CA LEU A 50 -0.74 20.10 23.20
C LEU A 50 0.66 19.83 22.63
N PRO A 51 0.80 18.87 21.71
CA PRO A 51 2.02 18.69 20.93
C PRO A 51 2.33 19.94 20.11
N SER A 52 3.61 20.31 20.01
CA SER A 52 4.02 21.54 19.32
C SER A 52 3.74 21.53 17.82
N ASN A 53 3.69 20.34 17.21
CA ASN A 53 3.45 20.11 15.79
C ASN A 53 2.00 19.74 15.47
N ILE A 54 1.06 19.85 16.42
CA ILE A 54 -0.34 19.48 16.16
C ILE A 54 -0.94 20.29 15.01
N ARG A 55 -1.57 19.59 14.07
CA ARG A 55 -2.31 20.16 12.94
C ARG A 55 -3.67 19.48 12.85
N ILE A 56 -4.72 20.26 12.60
CA ILE A 56 -6.08 19.74 12.41
C ILE A 56 -6.50 20.04 10.98
N SER A 57 -6.56 19.00 10.16
CA SER A 57 -7.01 19.07 8.77
C SER A 57 -8.47 18.62 8.65
N PRO A 58 -9.27 19.22 7.76
CA PRO A 58 -10.63 18.77 7.54
C PRO A 58 -10.63 17.44 6.80
N ILE A 59 -11.43 16.49 7.28
CA ILE A 59 -11.72 15.24 6.57
C ILE A 59 -13.01 15.39 5.77
N ALA A 60 -12.99 14.94 4.52
CA ALA A 60 -14.12 14.95 3.61
C ALA A 60 -14.50 13.52 3.20
N ALA A 61 -15.76 13.32 2.84
CA ALA A 61 -16.25 12.07 2.30
C ALA A 61 -16.77 12.28 0.87
N ILE A 62 -16.45 11.35 -0.03
CA ILE A 62 -16.95 11.32 -1.42
C ILE A 62 -17.55 9.93 -1.68
N PRO A 63 -18.77 9.81 -2.24
CA PRO A 63 -19.32 8.51 -2.65
C PRO A 63 -18.37 7.73 -3.56
N HIS A 64 -18.30 6.41 -3.43
CA HIS A 64 -17.37 5.58 -4.20
C HIS A 64 -18.06 4.34 -4.79
N LYS A 65 -17.51 3.79 -5.88
CA LYS A 65 -18.10 2.62 -6.57
C LYS A 65 -17.87 1.30 -5.82
N SER A 66 -16.75 1.16 -5.12
CA SER A 66 -16.34 -0.07 -4.44
C SER A 66 -16.52 -0.07 -2.91
N ARG A 67 -16.92 1.06 -2.32
CA ARG A 67 -17.20 1.26 -0.90
C ARG A 67 -18.20 2.40 -0.73
N ALA A 68 -18.88 2.49 0.42
CA ALA A 68 -19.90 3.53 0.64
C ALA A 68 -19.34 4.95 0.42
N TYR A 69 -18.21 5.25 1.04
CA TYR A 69 -17.52 6.54 0.91
C TYR A 69 -16.01 6.35 0.86
N ARG A 70 -15.33 7.24 0.13
CA ARG A 70 -13.89 7.46 0.18
C ARG A 70 -13.63 8.67 1.08
N MET A 71 -12.97 8.42 2.20
CA MET A 71 -12.49 9.46 3.10
C MET A 71 -11.24 10.12 2.53
N ILE A 72 -11.19 11.45 2.60
CA ILE A 72 -10.09 12.28 2.09
C ILE A 72 -9.73 13.26 3.20
N LEU A 73 -8.55 13.07 3.77
CA LEU A 73 -7.96 14.05 4.68
C LEU A 73 -7.29 15.15 3.86
N ASP A 74 -7.79 16.39 3.96
CA ASP A 74 -7.25 17.50 3.20
C ASP A 74 -6.01 18.08 3.88
N LEU A 75 -4.86 17.50 3.55
CA LEU A 75 -3.54 17.90 4.02
C LEU A 75 -2.96 19.11 3.25
N SER A 76 -3.72 19.63 2.27
CA SER A 76 -3.43 20.85 1.54
C SER A 76 -4.28 22.04 1.99
N TYR A 77 -5.22 21.81 2.92
CA TYR A 77 -6.11 22.84 3.44
C TYR A 77 -5.33 23.98 4.12
N MET A 78 -5.59 25.20 3.66
CA MET A 78 -5.09 26.44 4.24
C MET A 78 -6.27 27.32 4.64
N PHE A 79 -6.12 28.12 5.68
CA PHE A 79 -7.13 29.09 6.07
C PHE A 79 -6.49 30.35 6.64
N THR A 80 -7.25 31.45 6.65
CA THR A 80 -6.82 32.71 7.23
C THR A 80 -7.64 32.98 8.48
N LEU A 81 -6.97 33.29 9.60
CA LEU A 81 -7.60 33.75 10.83
C LEU A 81 -7.10 35.17 11.12
N ASP A 82 -8.01 36.13 11.22
CA ASP A 82 -7.70 37.55 11.50
C ASP A 82 -6.63 38.14 10.58
N GLY A 83 -6.67 37.79 9.29
CA GLY A 83 -5.70 38.24 8.28
C GLY A 83 -4.38 37.46 8.26
N ILE A 84 -4.17 36.52 9.19
CA ILE A 84 -2.96 35.69 9.27
C ILE A 84 -3.21 34.34 8.56
N PRO A 85 -2.43 33.99 7.52
CA PRO A 85 -2.55 32.70 6.86
C PRO A 85 -1.96 31.57 7.72
N TRP A 86 -2.70 30.48 7.81
CA TRP A 86 -2.29 29.23 8.45
C TRP A 86 -1.98 28.20 7.37
N SER A 87 -0.74 27.73 7.38
CA SER A 87 -0.23 26.80 6.38
C SER A 87 -0.87 25.42 6.53
N SER A 88 -1.05 24.73 5.41
CA SER A 88 -1.43 23.33 5.39
C SER A 88 -0.30 22.43 5.89
N VAL A 89 -0.60 21.16 6.13
CA VAL A 89 0.40 20.16 6.47
C VAL A 89 1.42 20.05 5.34
N ASN A 90 0.98 20.01 4.09
CA ASN A 90 1.86 19.95 2.92
C ASN A 90 2.75 21.18 2.76
N THR A 91 2.25 22.37 3.02
CA THR A 91 3.07 23.59 2.95
C THR A 91 4.04 23.69 4.13
N ALA A 92 3.61 23.27 5.33
CA ALA A 92 4.43 23.31 6.55
C ALA A 92 5.52 22.22 6.59
N SER A 93 5.28 21.09 5.91
CA SER A 93 6.21 19.97 5.90
C SER A 93 7.51 20.39 5.21
N THR A 94 8.56 20.57 6.01
CA THR A 94 9.91 20.78 5.55
C THR A 94 10.53 19.44 5.12
N PRO A 95 11.45 19.42 4.15
CA PRO A 95 12.18 18.20 3.83
C PRO A 95 13.02 17.79 5.04
N SER A 96 12.66 16.68 5.68
CA SER A 96 13.57 15.90 6.52
C SER A 96 14.16 14.76 5.66
N ASP A 97 14.65 15.12 4.47
CA ASP A 97 15.16 14.20 3.43
C ASP A 97 14.23 13.00 3.13
N PRO A 98 13.01 13.23 2.62
CA PRO A 98 12.20 12.14 2.09
C PRO A 98 12.96 11.43 0.96
N PRO A 99 12.82 10.11 0.78
CA PRO A 99 13.59 9.33 -0.19
C PRO A 99 13.10 9.59 -1.62
N LEU A 100 13.29 10.79 -2.16
CA LEU A 100 12.75 11.23 -3.45
C LEU A 100 13.32 10.43 -4.64
N GLN A 101 14.45 9.73 -4.48
CA GLN A 101 14.95 8.84 -5.52
C GLN A 101 13.96 7.71 -5.84
N SER A 102 13.13 7.27 -4.88
CA SER A 102 12.10 6.27 -5.13
C SER A 102 11.08 6.74 -6.17
N MET A 103 10.76 8.03 -6.19
CA MET A 103 9.87 8.60 -7.21
C MET A 103 10.47 8.51 -8.62
N THR A 104 11.80 8.58 -8.74
CA THR A 104 12.48 8.36 -10.02
C THR A 104 12.42 6.89 -10.42
N GLN A 105 12.63 5.98 -9.48
CA GLN A 105 12.53 4.54 -9.75
C GLN A 105 11.11 4.12 -10.14
N LEU A 106 10.10 4.65 -9.46
CA LEU A 106 8.68 4.50 -9.80
C LEU A 106 8.41 4.92 -11.25
N GLY A 107 8.90 6.09 -11.66
CA GLY A 107 8.73 6.60 -13.03
C GLY A 107 9.42 5.76 -14.10
N GLN A 108 10.30 4.83 -13.73
CA GLN A 108 11.06 3.97 -14.63
C GLN A 108 10.52 2.55 -14.73
N VAL A 109 9.53 2.16 -13.92
CA VAL A 109 8.95 0.79 -13.92
C VAL A 109 8.47 0.36 -15.31
N LEU A 110 7.55 1.13 -15.91
CA LEU A 110 7.00 0.80 -17.24
C LEU A 110 8.09 0.86 -18.34
N PRO A 111 8.94 1.91 -18.41
CA PRO A 111 10.07 1.92 -19.34
C PRO A 111 10.98 0.69 -19.22
N ARG A 112 11.31 0.25 -18.00
CA ARG A 112 12.16 -0.93 -17.78
C ARG A 112 11.49 -2.22 -18.23
N LEU A 113 10.20 -2.40 -17.94
CA LEU A 113 9.41 -3.55 -18.42
C LEU A 113 9.43 -3.63 -19.95
N ILE A 114 9.08 -2.53 -20.63
CA ILE A 114 9.07 -2.44 -22.09
C ILE A 114 10.48 -2.72 -22.66
N HIS A 115 11.50 -2.08 -22.09
CA HIS A 115 12.87 -2.24 -22.56
C HIS A 115 13.36 -3.68 -22.41
N ARG A 116 13.10 -4.32 -21.25
CA ARG A 116 13.48 -5.71 -21.02
C ARG A 116 12.81 -6.64 -22.02
N MET A 117 11.49 -6.51 -22.21
CA MET A 117 10.75 -7.33 -23.15
C MET A 117 11.25 -7.16 -24.59
N ALA A 118 11.49 -5.93 -25.01
CA ALA A 118 11.92 -5.61 -26.39
C ALA A 118 13.36 -6.01 -26.70
N THR A 119 14.20 -6.25 -25.69
CA THR A 119 15.63 -6.57 -25.86
C THR A 119 15.98 -8.03 -25.53
N SER A 120 15.02 -8.81 -25.02
CA SER A 120 15.24 -10.22 -24.70
C SER A 120 15.08 -11.08 -25.95
N SER A 121 15.82 -12.20 -26.02
CA SER A 121 15.67 -13.17 -27.13
C SER A 121 14.26 -13.78 -27.13
N GLU A 122 13.72 -14.08 -28.30
CA GLU A 122 12.45 -14.80 -28.43
C GLU A 122 12.60 -16.31 -28.21
N ASP A 123 13.84 -16.83 -28.18
CA ASP A 123 14.15 -18.27 -28.12
C ASP A 123 13.80 -18.91 -26.76
N GLU A 124 13.75 -18.13 -25.68
CA GLU A 124 13.45 -18.59 -24.32
C GLU A 124 11.94 -18.76 -24.06
N GLY A 125 11.11 -18.51 -25.08
CA GLY A 125 9.67 -18.67 -25.02
C GLY A 125 8.90 -17.39 -24.68
N PRO A 126 7.59 -17.49 -24.38
CA PRO A 126 6.75 -16.34 -24.12
C PRO A 126 6.99 -15.72 -22.74
N TRP A 127 6.71 -14.42 -22.63
CA TRP A 127 6.62 -13.72 -21.35
C TRP A 127 5.31 -14.03 -20.65
N VAL A 128 5.38 -14.32 -19.35
CA VAL A 128 4.23 -14.43 -18.44
C VAL A 128 4.36 -13.43 -17.31
N PHE A 129 3.22 -12.95 -16.83
CA PHE A 129 3.13 -11.86 -15.87
C PHE A 129 2.29 -12.23 -14.66
N MET A 130 2.68 -11.70 -13.51
CA MET A 130 1.93 -11.77 -12.26
C MET A 130 1.94 -10.40 -11.58
N LYS A 131 0.87 -10.08 -10.87
CA LYS A 131 0.76 -8.86 -10.06
C LYS A 131 0.24 -9.16 -8.66
N LEU A 132 0.89 -8.65 -7.63
CA LEU A 132 0.44 -8.72 -6.25
C LEU A 132 0.20 -7.29 -5.73
N ASP A 133 -0.98 -7.05 -5.15
CA ASP A 133 -1.42 -5.75 -4.64
C ASP A 133 -1.28 -5.71 -3.11
N ILE A 134 -0.71 -4.62 -2.57
CA ILE A 134 -0.66 -4.40 -1.12
C ILE A 134 -1.99 -3.84 -0.60
N LYS A 135 -2.60 -4.56 0.35
CA LYS A 135 -3.77 -4.10 1.09
C LYS A 135 -3.39 -2.96 2.04
N ASP A 136 -4.13 -1.85 1.96
CA ASP A 136 -4.00 -0.70 2.86
C ASP A 136 -2.57 -0.11 2.93
N GLY A 137 -1.85 -0.07 1.80
CA GLY A 137 -0.41 0.23 1.72
C GLY A 137 0.11 1.35 2.64
N PHE A 138 -0.40 2.59 2.50
CA PHE A 138 0.07 3.69 3.35
C PHE A 138 -0.20 3.48 4.85
N TRP A 139 -1.28 2.80 5.21
CA TRP A 139 -1.58 2.51 6.61
C TRP A 139 -0.57 1.53 7.23
N ARG A 140 0.12 0.73 6.42
CA ARG A 140 1.17 -0.18 6.88
C ARG A 140 2.50 0.52 7.18
N MET A 141 2.63 1.80 6.85
CA MET A 141 3.83 2.60 7.13
C MET A 141 3.60 3.48 8.34
N VAL A 142 4.07 3.05 9.51
CA VAL A 142 4.00 3.85 10.73
C VAL A 142 4.84 5.12 10.61
N VAL A 143 4.33 6.21 11.18
CA VAL A 143 5.09 7.46 11.28
C VAL A 143 5.80 7.52 12.64
N PRO A 144 6.92 8.25 12.75
CA PRO A 144 7.59 8.42 14.04
C PRO A 144 6.64 8.97 15.11
N GLU A 145 6.89 8.61 16.37
CA GLU A 145 6.21 9.21 17.52
C GLU A 145 6.30 10.74 17.44
N ASP A 146 5.26 11.40 17.93
CA ASP A 146 4.98 12.83 17.79
C ASP A 146 4.64 13.28 16.36
N GLN A 147 5.19 12.70 15.29
CA GLN A 147 4.92 13.16 13.92
C GLN A 147 3.48 12.89 13.45
N GLU A 148 2.83 11.89 14.03
CA GLU A 148 1.40 11.58 13.90
C GLU A 148 0.46 12.78 14.15
N TYR A 149 0.86 13.72 15.03
CA TYR A 149 0.04 14.89 15.32
C TYR A 149 -0.05 15.89 14.15
N ASN A 150 0.74 15.72 13.10
CA ASN A 150 0.58 16.47 11.85
C ASN A 150 -0.66 16.05 11.06
N PHE A 151 -1.26 14.90 11.37
CA PHE A 151 -2.32 14.29 10.57
C PHE A 151 -3.70 14.30 11.26
N CYS A 152 -3.84 15.03 12.37
CA CYS A 152 -5.07 14.96 13.15
C CYS A 152 -6.27 15.53 12.39
N TYR A 153 -7.45 14.99 12.70
CA TYR A 153 -8.73 15.53 12.26
C TYR A 153 -9.81 15.29 13.31
N VAL A 154 -10.89 16.08 13.21
CA VAL A 154 -12.05 15.94 14.09
C VAL A 154 -12.95 14.83 13.56
N LEU A 155 -13.26 13.84 14.39
CA LEU A 155 -14.29 12.85 14.07
C LEU A 155 -15.68 13.52 14.12
N PRO A 156 -16.51 13.41 13.07
CA PRO A 156 -17.87 13.95 13.10
C PRO A 156 -18.70 13.39 14.26
N GLN A 157 -19.31 14.29 15.02
CA GLN A 157 -20.23 13.94 16.09
C GLN A 157 -21.53 13.42 15.48
N THR A 158 -22.06 12.31 15.98
CA THR A 158 -23.35 11.77 15.55
C THR A 158 -24.51 12.29 16.40
N THR A 159 -24.20 12.82 17.59
CA THR A 159 -25.17 13.47 18.48
C THR A 159 -24.63 14.81 19.00
N PRO A 160 -25.50 15.80 19.28
CA PRO A 160 -25.05 17.13 19.72
C PRO A 160 -24.25 17.17 21.03
N ASN A 161 -24.44 16.17 21.90
CA ASN A 161 -23.80 16.10 23.22
C ASN A 161 -22.56 15.20 23.25
N GLU A 162 -22.21 14.57 22.13
CA GLU A 162 -21.02 13.73 22.04
C GLU A 162 -19.77 14.60 22.28
N PRO A 163 -18.78 14.17 23.08
CA PRO A 163 -17.53 14.92 23.20
C PRO A 163 -16.79 14.97 21.86
N ILE A 164 -16.13 16.10 21.57
CA ILE A 164 -15.27 16.21 20.38
C ILE A 164 -14.10 15.21 20.52
N GLN A 165 -14.00 14.31 19.55
CA GLN A 165 -12.92 13.33 19.44
C GLN A 165 -11.95 13.75 18.33
N ILE A 166 -10.66 13.68 18.63
CA ILE A 166 -9.58 13.89 17.68
C ILE A 166 -9.06 12.53 17.26
N VAL A 167 -9.08 12.26 15.96
CA VAL A 167 -8.38 11.12 15.40
C VAL A 167 -6.93 11.52 15.18
N VAL A 168 -6.01 10.71 15.68
CA VAL A 168 -4.56 10.84 15.50
C VAL A 168 -4.08 9.62 14.72
N PRO A 169 -3.91 9.72 13.40
CA PRO A 169 -3.41 8.61 12.59
C PRO A 169 -1.93 8.34 12.85
N SER A 170 -1.57 7.08 13.11
CA SER A 170 -0.21 6.64 13.44
C SER A 170 0.59 6.17 12.22
N SER A 171 0.03 6.31 11.02
CA SER A 171 0.63 5.86 9.76
C SER A 171 0.63 6.96 8.69
N LEU A 172 1.36 6.76 7.60
CA LEU A 172 1.35 7.64 6.44
C LEU A 172 -0.08 7.89 5.97
N GLN A 173 -0.41 9.15 5.74
CA GLN A 173 -1.74 9.54 5.29
C GLN A 173 -1.78 9.83 3.79
N MET A 174 -2.87 9.37 3.16
CA MET A 174 -3.19 9.79 1.80
C MET A 174 -3.35 11.32 1.75
N GLY A 175 -2.72 11.94 0.75
CA GLY A 175 -2.75 13.39 0.57
C GLY A 175 -1.53 14.13 1.15
N TRP A 176 -0.67 13.47 1.93
CA TRP A 176 0.60 14.05 2.34
C TRP A 176 1.61 13.93 1.20
N LYS A 177 2.26 15.04 0.83
CA LYS A 177 3.19 15.11 -0.31
C LYS A 177 4.39 14.17 -0.19
N TYR A 178 4.74 13.74 1.02
CA TYR A 178 5.85 12.82 1.26
C TYR A 178 5.43 11.38 1.54
N SER A 179 4.12 11.06 1.62
CA SER A 179 3.68 9.66 1.71
C SER A 179 4.15 8.81 0.53
N PRO A 180 4.02 9.25 -0.74
CA PRO A 180 4.45 8.42 -1.87
C PRO A 180 5.95 8.12 -1.86
N PRO A 181 6.88 9.08 -1.67
CA PRO A 181 8.31 8.78 -1.57
C PRO A 181 8.65 7.73 -0.50
N TYR A 182 8.14 7.89 0.73
CA TYR A 182 8.43 6.97 1.84
C TYR A 182 7.88 5.56 1.55
N PHE A 183 6.65 5.47 1.06
CA PHE A 183 6.05 4.17 0.73
C PHE A 183 6.78 3.49 -0.42
N CYS A 184 7.07 4.21 -1.51
CA CYS A 184 7.78 3.65 -2.66
C CYS A 184 9.19 3.18 -2.28
N ALA A 185 9.89 3.87 -1.38
CA ALA A 185 11.17 3.40 -0.88
C ALA A 185 11.07 2.06 -0.15
N ALA A 186 10.01 1.85 0.64
CA ALA A 186 9.76 0.58 1.31
C ALA A 186 9.38 -0.52 0.31
N THR A 187 8.49 -0.23 -0.65
CA THR A 187 8.07 -1.22 -1.64
C THR A 187 9.20 -1.59 -2.60
N GLU A 188 10.06 -0.63 -3.00
CA GLU A 188 11.30 -0.88 -3.74
C GLU A 188 12.27 -1.78 -2.97
N THR A 189 12.41 -1.55 -1.66
CA THR A 189 13.18 -2.46 -0.79
C THR A 189 12.58 -3.86 -0.83
N GLY A 190 11.25 -3.99 -0.81
CA GLY A 190 10.55 -5.26 -1.00
C GLY A 190 10.87 -5.92 -2.33
N ARG A 191 10.90 -5.15 -3.43
CA ARG A 191 11.31 -5.67 -4.75
C ARG A 191 12.74 -6.18 -4.71
N ASP A 192 13.68 -5.42 -4.15
CA ASP A 192 15.09 -5.80 -4.06
C ASP A 192 15.30 -7.06 -3.21
N VAL A 193 14.53 -7.20 -2.11
CA VAL A 193 14.47 -8.44 -1.32
C VAL A 193 13.92 -9.58 -2.16
N ALA A 194 12.86 -9.37 -2.95
CA ALA A 194 12.30 -10.39 -3.83
C ALA A 194 13.31 -10.89 -4.86
N GLU A 195 14.10 -10.01 -5.48
CA GLU A 195 15.18 -10.40 -6.39
C GLU A 195 16.24 -11.25 -5.68
N THR A 196 16.61 -10.85 -4.46
CA THR A 196 17.54 -11.62 -3.64
C THR A 196 16.97 -13.01 -3.30
N LEU A 197 15.68 -13.10 -2.93
CA LEU A 197 15.01 -14.37 -2.65
C LEU A 197 14.86 -15.24 -3.90
N ALA A 198 14.56 -14.65 -5.05
CA ALA A 198 14.43 -15.36 -6.33
C ALA A 198 15.77 -16.02 -6.76
N SER A 199 16.91 -15.45 -6.35
CA SER A 199 18.23 -16.05 -6.60
C SER A 199 18.59 -17.26 -5.72
N LYS A 200 17.82 -17.51 -4.64
CA LYS A 200 18.03 -18.67 -3.77
C LYS A 200 17.51 -19.94 -4.44
N SER A 201 18.09 -21.09 -4.09
CA SER A 201 17.71 -22.39 -4.66
C SER A 201 16.31 -22.85 -4.22
N THR A 202 15.93 -22.61 -2.97
CA THR A 202 14.65 -23.06 -2.41
C THR A 202 14.06 -22.00 -1.49
N LEU A 203 12.74 -21.82 -1.55
CA LEU A 203 11.96 -20.98 -0.64
C LEU A 203 10.87 -21.82 0.05
N PRO A 204 10.56 -21.53 1.33
CA PRO A 204 9.51 -22.25 2.04
C PRO A 204 8.14 -21.99 1.40
N PRO A 205 7.19 -22.94 1.51
CA PRO A 205 5.81 -22.72 1.08
C PRO A 205 5.19 -21.47 1.71
N HIS A 206 4.36 -20.78 0.93
CA HIS A 206 3.64 -19.58 1.37
C HIS A 206 2.12 -19.84 1.38
N PRO A 207 1.35 -19.37 2.39
CA PRO A 207 -0.09 -19.60 2.48
C PRO A 207 -0.90 -19.20 1.23
N PHE A 208 -0.43 -18.18 0.49
CA PHE A 208 -1.07 -17.66 -0.72
C PHE A 208 -0.52 -18.22 -2.04
N GLU A 209 0.46 -19.13 -2.02
CA GLU A 209 1.08 -19.61 -3.26
C GLU A 209 0.11 -20.35 -4.18
N THR A 210 -0.88 -21.06 -3.63
CA THR A 210 -1.87 -21.78 -4.44
C THR A 210 -2.75 -20.82 -5.23
N MET A 211 -3.00 -19.61 -4.70
CA MET A 211 -3.79 -18.59 -5.38
C MET A 211 -3.04 -17.95 -6.55
N THR A 212 -1.70 -18.00 -6.56
CA THR A 212 -0.90 -17.54 -7.70
C THR A 212 -0.72 -18.62 -8.76
N MET A 213 -0.92 -19.89 -8.39
CA MET A 213 -0.74 -21.05 -9.25
C MET A 213 -2.03 -21.60 -9.87
N ASN A 214 -3.16 -20.91 -9.70
CA ASN A 214 -4.37 -21.16 -10.50
C ASN A 214 -4.19 -20.59 -11.92
N ILE A 215 -3.23 -21.15 -12.66
CA ILE A 215 -2.73 -20.68 -13.95
C ILE A 215 -3.87 -20.42 -14.94
N ASP A 216 -3.75 -19.33 -15.71
CA ASP A 216 -4.70 -18.99 -16.77
C ASP A 216 -4.88 -20.14 -17.79
N GLU A 217 -6.10 -20.30 -18.34
CA GLU A 217 -6.42 -21.40 -19.25
C GLU A 217 -5.50 -21.45 -20.48
N GLU A 218 -5.14 -20.29 -21.06
CA GLU A 218 -4.26 -20.21 -22.22
C GLU A 218 -2.85 -20.69 -21.88
N LEU A 219 -2.33 -20.27 -20.72
CA LEU A 219 -1.01 -20.69 -20.24
C LEU A 219 -0.99 -22.18 -19.86
N ASN A 220 -2.05 -22.69 -19.23
CA ASN A 220 -2.17 -24.10 -18.91
C ASN A 220 -2.20 -24.98 -20.18
N LEU A 221 -2.98 -24.59 -21.20
CA LEU A 221 -2.99 -25.26 -22.49
C LEU A 221 -1.61 -25.24 -23.16
N PHE A 222 -0.92 -24.11 -23.12
CA PHE A 222 0.44 -23.99 -23.65
C PHE A 222 1.42 -24.93 -22.93
N GLN A 223 1.39 -24.98 -21.61
CA GLN A 223 2.24 -25.89 -20.82
C GLN A 223 2.01 -27.37 -21.14
N ILE A 224 0.76 -27.76 -21.38
CA ILE A 224 0.42 -29.13 -21.78
C ILE A 224 0.99 -29.45 -23.17
N GLN A 225 0.90 -28.50 -24.11
CA GLN A 225 1.40 -28.68 -25.48
C GLN A 225 2.93 -28.59 -25.57
N HIS A 226 3.54 -27.85 -24.66
CA HIS A 226 4.97 -27.55 -24.63
C HIS A 226 5.53 -27.78 -23.21
N PRO A 227 5.58 -29.03 -22.73
CA PRO A 227 6.05 -29.33 -21.39
C PRO A 227 7.51 -28.91 -21.22
N SER A 228 7.84 -28.37 -20.05
CA SER A 228 9.22 -28.01 -19.71
C SER A 228 10.11 -29.26 -19.73
N GLN A 229 11.29 -29.13 -20.34
CA GLN A 229 12.28 -30.22 -20.43
C GLN A 229 13.34 -30.18 -19.33
N TRP A 230 13.18 -29.30 -18.32
CA TRP A 230 14.20 -29.06 -17.31
C TRP A 230 14.15 -30.13 -16.21
N THR A 231 15.33 -30.54 -15.75
CA THR A 231 15.50 -31.34 -14.54
C THR A 231 15.61 -30.44 -13.31
N GLU A 232 15.33 -30.97 -12.11
CA GLU A 232 15.49 -30.22 -10.85
C GLU A 232 16.94 -29.75 -10.64
N ASP A 233 17.91 -30.53 -11.11
CA ASP A 233 19.34 -30.23 -11.00
C ASP A 233 19.77 -29.01 -11.85
N GLU A 234 19.07 -28.73 -12.95
CA GLU A 234 19.34 -27.59 -13.85
C GLU A 234 18.73 -26.28 -13.34
N LEU A 235 17.81 -26.35 -12.37
CA LEU A 235 17.05 -25.19 -11.90
C LEU A 235 17.93 -24.06 -11.36
N PRO A 236 18.98 -24.30 -10.53
CA PRO A 236 19.79 -23.21 -9.98
C PRO A 236 20.54 -22.40 -11.03
N GLU A 237 21.11 -23.05 -12.05
CA GLU A 237 21.83 -22.39 -13.14
C GLU A 237 20.85 -21.61 -14.03
N ARG A 238 19.70 -22.21 -14.35
CA ARG A 238 18.67 -21.56 -15.18
C ARG A 238 18.03 -20.37 -14.49
N LEU A 239 17.83 -20.42 -13.17
CA LEU A 239 17.35 -19.27 -12.40
C LEU A 239 18.31 -18.07 -12.48
N GLN A 240 19.61 -18.28 -12.66
CA GLN A 240 20.57 -17.17 -12.80
C GLN A 240 20.52 -16.52 -14.18
N ASN A 241 20.24 -17.31 -15.22
CA ASN A 241 20.22 -16.85 -16.62
C ASN A 241 18.82 -16.55 -17.17
N LEU A 242 17.79 -16.66 -16.32
CA LEU A 242 16.40 -16.45 -16.70
C LEU A 242 16.14 -14.98 -17.06
N ASN A 243 15.57 -14.74 -18.24
CA ASN A 243 15.04 -13.43 -18.60
C ASN A 243 13.83 -13.13 -17.71
N ARG A 244 14.07 -12.29 -16.69
CA ARG A 244 13.03 -11.82 -15.78
C ARG A 244 13.20 -10.33 -15.44
N LEU A 245 12.14 -9.79 -14.88
CA LEU A 245 12.15 -8.50 -14.22
C LEU A 245 11.12 -8.51 -13.10
N LEU A 246 11.57 -8.25 -11.87
CA LEU A 246 10.68 -7.90 -10.76
C LEU A 246 10.66 -6.38 -10.62
N GLU A 247 9.48 -5.81 -10.60
CA GLU A 247 9.25 -4.38 -10.44
C GLU A 247 8.17 -4.14 -9.38
N VAL A 248 8.06 -2.89 -8.96
CA VAL A 248 6.97 -2.45 -8.09
C VAL A 248 6.53 -1.05 -8.47
N TYR A 249 5.23 -0.86 -8.66
CA TYR A 249 4.63 0.44 -8.93
C TYR A 249 3.70 0.82 -7.79
N VAL A 250 4.19 1.68 -6.89
CA VAL A 250 3.52 2.02 -5.64
C VAL A 250 3.25 0.76 -4.83
N ASP A 251 2.03 0.22 -4.85
CA ASP A 251 1.54 -0.97 -4.15
C ASP A 251 1.47 -2.24 -5.03
N ASP A 252 1.63 -2.10 -6.36
CA ASP A 252 1.57 -3.20 -7.31
C ASP A 252 2.96 -3.83 -7.52
N PHE A 253 3.21 -4.99 -6.93
CA PHE A 253 4.38 -5.82 -7.18
C PHE A 253 4.17 -6.62 -8.47
N VAL A 254 5.02 -6.39 -9.47
CA VAL A 254 4.90 -6.97 -10.80
C VAL A 254 6.06 -7.91 -11.07
N ALA A 255 5.77 -9.12 -11.53
CA ALA A 255 6.76 -10.00 -12.12
C ALA A 255 6.50 -10.17 -13.61
N ALA A 256 7.55 -10.04 -14.41
CA ALA A 256 7.60 -10.46 -15.80
C ALA A 256 8.68 -11.53 -15.91
N ILE A 257 8.33 -12.71 -16.44
CA ILE A 257 9.26 -13.84 -16.56
C ILE A 257 9.09 -14.50 -17.92
N GLN A 258 10.18 -14.74 -18.62
CA GLN A 258 10.19 -15.50 -19.87
C GLN A 258 10.37 -17.00 -19.59
N CYS A 259 9.37 -17.60 -18.94
CA CYS A 259 9.34 -19.03 -18.64
C CYS A 259 7.92 -19.46 -18.32
N THR A 260 7.52 -20.64 -18.79
CA THR A 260 6.22 -21.24 -18.47
C THR A 260 6.33 -22.42 -17.52
N ASN A 261 7.51 -22.75 -16.98
CA ASN A 261 7.66 -23.86 -16.05
C ASN A 261 6.95 -23.56 -14.70
N PRO A 262 5.97 -24.38 -14.27
CA PRO A 262 5.22 -24.12 -13.03
C PRO A 262 6.07 -24.00 -11.77
N GLN A 263 7.19 -24.75 -11.67
CA GLN A 263 8.09 -24.68 -10.50
C GLN A 263 8.84 -23.36 -10.45
N VAL A 264 9.25 -22.83 -11.61
CA VAL A 264 9.89 -21.51 -11.70
C VAL A 264 8.90 -20.41 -11.33
N LEU A 265 7.67 -20.50 -11.85
CA LEU A 265 6.62 -19.52 -11.55
C LEU A 265 6.24 -19.54 -10.07
N LEU A 266 6.08 -20.73 -9.48
CA LEU A 266 5.85 -20.90 -8.04
C LEU A 266 6.99 -20.32 -7.20
N HIS A 267 8.24 -20.57 -7.60
CA HIS A 267 9.41 -20.03 -6.89
C HIS A 267 9.42 -18.49 -6.87
N HIS A 268 9.09 -17.85 -8.00
CA HIS A 268 9.02 -16.38 -8.05
C HIS A 268 7.78 -15.82 -7.34
N SER A 269 6.65 -16.54 -7.35
CA SER A 269 5.51 -16.21 -6.49
C SER A 269 5.91 -16.23 -5.02
N ARG A 270 6.59 -17.28 -4.56
CA ARG A 270 7.12 -17.35 -3.18
C ARG A 270 8.09 -16.20 -2.89
N ALA A 271 9.00 -15.89 -3.81
CA ALA A 271 9.97 -14.82 -3.62
C ALA A 271 9.28 -13.47 -3.36
N LEU A 272 8.27 -13.12 -4.16
CA LEU A 272 7.52 -11.88 -3.97
C LEU A 272 6.64 -11.91 -2.71
N LEU A 273 5.91 -12.99 -2.46
CA LEU A 273 5.06 -13.12 -1.28
C LEU A 273 5.86 -12.97 0.02
N HIS A 274 6.98 -13.69 0.15
CA HIS A 274 7.86 -13.59 1.31
C HIS A 274 8.55 -12.23 1.41
N ALA A 275 8.93 -11.62 0.29
CA ALA A 275 9.51 -10.29 0.31
C ALA A 275 8.52 -9.23 0.80
N ILE A 276 7.27 -9.26 0.34
CA ILE A 276 6.21 -8.37 0.82
C ILE A 276 6.02 -8.56 2.34
N HIS A 277 5.94 -9.81 2.82
CA HIS A 277 5.78 -10.10 4.25
C HIS A 277 6.98 -9.66 5.09
N SER A 278 8.18 -9.62 4.51
CA SER A 278 9.39 -9.16 5.21
C SER A 278 9.44 -7.65 5.43
N ILE A 279 8.82 -6.87 4.53
CA ILE A 279 8.76 -5.40 4.63
C ILE A 279 7.49 -4.96 5.36
N PHE A 280 6.37 -5.60 5.04
CA PHE A 280 5.06 -5.34 5.61
C PHE A 280 4.65 -6.54 6.43
N PRO A 281 5.05 -6.61 7.71
CA PRO A 281 4.69 -7.74 8.53
C PRO A 281 3.18 -7.83 8.70
N ALA A 282 2.71 -9.06 8.81
CA ALA A 282 1.46 -9.36 9.48
C ALA A 282 1.44 -8.68 10.87
N ALA A 283 0.29 -8.13 11.29
CA ALA A 283 0.15 -7.67 12.67
C ALA A 283 0.59 -8.77 13.66
N PRO A 284 1.31 -8.41 14.73
CA PRO A 284 1.98 -9.36 15.62
C PRO A 284 1.04 -10.16 16.55
N ASP A 285 -0.28 -10.01 16.42
CA ASP A 285 -1.26 -10.58 17.34
C ASP A 285 -1.72 -11.99 16.91
N PRO A 286 -1.58 -13.03 17.75
CA PRO A 286 -2.09 -14.37 17.48
C PRO A 286 -3.62 -14.48 17.40
N ASP A 287 -4.38 -13.51 17.94
CA ASP A 287 -5.85 -13.42 17.82
C ASP A 287 -6.30 -12.55 16.63
N ARG A 288 -5.37 -12.17 15.73
CA ARG A 288 -5.67 -11.24 14.63
C ARG A 288 -6.66 -11.80 13.62
N ASP A 289 -7.34 -10.86 12.97
CA ASP A 289 -8.12 -11.13 11.77
C ASP A 289 -7.23 -11.80 10.70
N PRO A 290 -7.56 -13.03 10.24
CA PRO A 290 -6.89 -13.68 9.13
C PRO A 290 -6.84 -12.83 7.85
N ASP A 291 -7.72 -11.82 7.74
CA ASP A 291 -7.76 -10.89 6.62
C ASP A 291 -6.72 -9.74 6.72
N ASP A 292 -5.95 -9.61 7.80
CA ASP A 292 -4.88 -8.59 7.94
C ASP A 292 -3.55 -9.00 7.27
N GLU A 293 -3.63 -9.71 6.16
CA GLU A 293 -2.47 -10.00 5.33
C GLU A 293 -2.06 -8.75 4.52
N PRO A 294 -0.75 -8.52 4.34
CA PRO A 294 -0.25 -7.38 3.56
C PRO A 294 -0.56 -7.52 2.08
N VAL A 295 -0.57 -8.74 1.56
CA VAL A 295 -1.04 -9.03 0.21
C VAL A 295 -2.56 -9.09 0.22
N SER A 296 -3.18 -8.40 -0.73
CA SER A 296 -4.63 -8.28 -0.83
C SER A 296 -5.29 -9.60 -1.23
N LEU A 297 -5.82 -10.33 -0.22
CA LEU A 297 -6.56 -11.58 -0.44
C LEU A 297 -7.73 -11.39 -1.41
N LYS A 298 -8.46 -10.26 -1.31
CA LYS A 298 -9.55 -9.91 -2.22
C LYS A 298 -9.08 -9.90 -3.68
N LYS A 299 -7.91 -9.33 -3.95
CA LYS A 299 -7.32 -9.21 -5.29
C LYS A 299 -6.81 -10.56 -5.80
N LEU A 300 -6.22 -11.36 -4.91
CA LEU A 300 -5.84 -12.75 -5.21
C LEU A 300 -7.05 -13.60 -5.63
N LEU A 301 -8.15 -13.51 -4.89
CA LEU A 301 -9.40 -14.22 -5.20
C LEU A 301 -10.04 -13.77 -6.52
N GLN A 302 -9.74 -12.54 -6.96
CA GLN A 302 -10.14 -12.02 -8.27
C GLN A 302 -9.20 -12.46 -9.41
N GLY A 303 -8.15 -13.24 -9.10
CA GLY A 303 -7.18 -13.74 -10.07
C GLY A 303 -6.07 -12.75 -10.40
N GLU A 304 -5.92 -11.61 -9.71
CA GLU A 304 -4.84 -10.66 -10.02
C GLU A 304 -3.45 -11.27 -9.77
N GLY A 305 -3.32 -12.18 -8.80
CA GLY A 305 -2.07 -12.91 -8.52
C GLY A 305 -1.76 -14.09 -9.44
N VAL A 306 -2.64 -14.44 -10.38
CA VAL A 306 -2.43 -15.58 -11.28
C VAL A 306 -1.45 -15.22 -12.40
N TRP A 307 -0.55 -16.14 -12.75
CA TRP A 307 0.33 -16.01 -13.93
C TRP A 307 -0.46 -16.08 -15.25
N ALA A 308 -0.22 -15.13 -16.16
CA ALA A 308 -0.87 -15.09 -17.46
C ALA A 308 0.01 -14.44 -18.55
N PHE A 309 -0.22 -14.77 -19.82
CA PHE A 309 0.42 -14.08 -20.96
C PHE A 309 -0.07 -12.65 -21.13
N ARG A 310 -1.35 -12.40 -20.79
CA ARG A 310 -2.00 -11.10 -20.86
C ARG A 310 -2.44 -10.70 -19.46
N LYS A 311 -1.86 -9.61 -18.96
CA LYS A 311 -2.11 -9.14 -17.59
C LYS A 311 -2.17 -7.61 -17.56
N GLU A 312 -3.15 -7.09 -16.83
CA GLU A 312 -3.18 -5.68 -16.42
C GLU A 312 -2.19 -5.51 -15.25
N ILE A 313 -1.07 -4.84 -15.53
CA ILE A 313 0.04 -4.70 -14.57
C ILE A 313 0.25 -3.28 -14.04
N LEU A 314 -0.32 -2.26 -14.70
CA LEU A 314 -0.28 -0.83 -14.35
C LEU A 314 -1.51 -0.11 -14.90
#